data_AF-A0A3D4Q921-F1
#
_entry.id   AF-A0A3D4Q921-F1
#
_cell.length_a   1.000
_cell.length_b   1.000
_cell.length_c   1.000
_cell.angle_alpha   90.00
_cell.angle_beta   90.00
_cell.angle_gamma   90.00
#
_symmetry.space_group_name_H-M   'P 1'
#
loop_
_entity.id
_entity.type
_entity.pdbx_description
1 polymer ?
#
loop_
_entity_poly.entity_id
_entity_poly.type
_entity_poly.pdbx_seq_one_letter_code
_entity_poly.pdbx_strand_id
1 'polypeptide(L)'
;AVVEEGEITGIEPFGMYGTPILVHVDVCPPEKLGQRIMQDRRPDFPVAVAGLATLTDGVTLVNCPVHQLKPTEQGFEAVLAVYWPEHTPDEIVDGHSLHLAMEFYEGLRYMENKNK
;
A
#
# COMPACT_ATOMS: atom_id res chain seq x y z
N ALA A 1 -13.23 1.47 3.22
CA ALA A 1 -12.83 2.61 2.37
C ALA A 1 -13.95 2.93 1.40
N VAL A 2 -14.08 4.19 1.01
CA VAL A 2 -14.85 4.64 -0.16
C VAL A 2 -13.87 4.67 -1.34
N VAL A 3 -14.25 4.07 -2.46
CA VAL A 3 -13.42 4.02 -3.68
C VAL A 3 -14.18 4.75 -4.78
N GLU A 4 -13.57 5.81 -5.30
CA GLU A 4 -14.12 6.65 -6.36
C GLU A 4 -13.03 6.82 -7.42
N GLU A 5 -13.27 6.39 -8.67
CA GLU A 5 -12.39 6.55 -9.85
C GLU A 5 -10.91 6.92 -9.61
N GLY A 6 -10.12 5.99 -9.06
CA GLY A 6 -8.68 6.18 -8.84
C GLY A 6 -8.31 6.77 -7.48
N GLU A 7 -9.29 7.08 -6.64
CA GLU A 7 -9.12 7.58 -5.29
C GLU A 7 -9.68 6.58 -4.26
N ILE A 8 -9.00 6.48 -3.13
CA ILE A 8 -9.40 5.64 -2.01
C ILE A 8 -9.39 6.49 -0.74
N THR A 9 -10.55 6.70 -0.14
CA THR A 9 -10.64 7.35 1.19
C THR A 9 -10.99 6.31 2.24
N GLY A 10 -10.12 6.13 3.23
CA GLY A 10 -10.21 5.06 4.19
C GLY A 10 -9.74 5.47 5.58
N ILE A 11 -10.24 4.74 6.58
CA ILE A 11 -9.73 4.79 7.94
C ILE A 11 -8.92 3.51 8.14
N GLU A 12 -7.63 3.63 8.42
CA GLU A 12 -6.75 2.47 8.61
C GLU A 12 -5.75 2.66 9.76
N PRO A 13 -5.38 1.58 10.48
CA PRO A 13 -4.32 1.63 11.48
C PRO A 13 -2.93 1.47 10.85
N PHE A 14 -2.02 2.43 11.01
CA PHE A 14 -0.61 2.25 10.61
C PHE A 14 0.27 1.59 11.70
N GLY A 15 -0.34 0.74 12.54
CA GLY A 15 0.34 0.09 13.69
C GLY A 15 0.60 0.99 14.91
N MET A 16 0.30 2.29 14.83
CA MET A 16 0.50 3.27 15.90
C MET A 16 -0.61 3.24 16.97
N TYR A 17 -0.23 3.13 18.25
CA TYR A 17 -1.01 3.42 19.48
C TYR A 17 -2.52 3.08 19.49
N GLY A 18 -2.98 2.16 18.63
CA GLY A 18 -4.37 1.73 18.49
C GLY A 18 -5.32 2.73 17.82
N THR A 19 -4.87 3.92 17.39
CA THR A 19 -5.78 4.91 16.79
C THR A 19 -5.69 4.87 15.26
N PRO A 20 -6.80 4.63 14.56
CA PRO A 20 -6.79 4.62 13.11
C PRO A 20 -6.73 6.04 12.55
N ILE A 21 -6.17 6.19 11.36
CA ILE A 21 -5.98 7.47 10.68
C ILE A 21 -6.89 7.50 9.46
N LEU A 22 -7.62 8.60 9.28
CA LEU A 22 -8.35 8.86 8.05
C LEU A 22 -7.36 9.38 6.99
N VAL A 23 -7.23 8.62 5.91
CA VAL A 23 -6.32 8.90 4.80
C VAL A 23 -7.08 8.91 3.48
N HIS A 24 -6.52 9.67 2.54
CA HIS A 24 -6.92 9.70 1.15
C HIS A 24 -5.75 9.23 0.29
N VAL A 25 -5.98 8.31 -0.63
CA VAL A 25 -4.95 7.75 -1.51
C VAL A 25 -5.32 8.04 -2.95
N ASP A 26 -4.51 8.85 -3.63
CA ASP A 26 -4.56 9.02 -5.10
C ASP A 26 -3.75 7.88 -5.74
N VAL A 27 -4.46 6.96 -6.41
CA VAL A 27 -3.82 5.89 -7.20
C VAL A 27 -3.19 6.53 -8.42
N CYS A 28 -1.87 6.51 -8.44
CA CYS A 28 -1.09 7.30 -9.39
C CYS A 28 -0.34 6.43 -10.40
N PRO A 29 -0.14 6.95 -11.62
CA PRO A 29 0.71 6.29 -12.59
C PRO A 29 2.20 6.50 -12.23
N PRO A 30 3.11 5.63 -12.71
CA PRO A 30 4.52 5.63 -12.29
C PRO A 30 5.26 6.97 -12.50
N GLU A 31 4.86 7.77 -13.48
CA GLU A 31 5.43 9.09 -13.75
C GLU A 31 5.21 10.13 -12.64
N LYS A 32 4.23 9.92 -11.74
CA LYS A 32 4.05 10.75 -10.54
C LYS A 32 4.99 10.35 -9.40
N LEU A 33 5.70 9.23 -9.51
CA LEU A 33 6.57 8.72 -8.44
C LEU A 33 7.96 9.36 -8.49
N GLY A 34 8.56 9.52 -7.30
CA GLY A 34 9.94 10.00 -7.19
C GLY A 34 10.94 9.05 -7.87
N GLN A 35 12.04 9.61 -8.38
CA GLN A 35 13.05 8.84 -9.12
C GLN A 35 13.61 7.65 -8.32
N ARG A 36 13.78 7.81 -7.00
CA ARG A 36 14.28 6.73 -6.13
C ARG A 36 13.29 5.56 -6.05
N ILE A 37 12.00 5.86 -5.85
CA ILE A 37 10.92 4.87 -5.86
C ILE A 37 10.90 4.12 -7.19
N MET A 38 11.08 4.85 -8.29
CA MET A 38 11.13 4.25 -9.63
C MET A 38 12.32 3.32 -9.84
N GLN A 39 13.47 3.58 -9.20
CA GLN A 39 14.66 2.74 -9.27
C GLN A 39 14.52 1.44 -8.46
N ASP A 40 13.76 1.47 -7.37
CA ASP A 40 13.52 0.30 -6.51
C ASP A 40 12.47 -0.66 -7.10
N ARG A 41 11.77 -0.25 -8.18
CA ARG A 41 10.78 -1.09 -8.87
C ARG A 41 11.40 -2.35 -9.44
N ARG A 42 10.66 -3.45 -9.34
CA ARG A 42 11.06 -4.76 -9.88
C ARG A 42 10.54 -4.97 -11.31
N PRO A 43 11.39 -4.98 -12.36
CA PRO A 43 10.91 -5.06 -13.74
C PRO A 43 10.26 -6.40 -14.09
N ASP A 44 10.56 -7.47 -13.33
CA ASP A 44 10.00 -8.80 -13.52
C ASP A 44 8.61 -8.99 -12.86
N PHE A 45 8.05 -7.93 -12.26
CA PHE A 45 6.71 -7.91 -11.68
C PHE A 45 5.79 -7.03 -12.58
N PRO A 46 5.04 -7.63 -13.52
CA PRO A 46 4.35 -6.91 -14.60
C PRO A 46 3.13 -6.12 -14.13
N VAL A 47 2.56 -6.45 -12.97
CA VAL A 47 1.43 -5.73 -12.40
C VAL A 47 1.97 -4.83 -11.29
N ALA A 48 1.69 -3.54 -11.37
CA ALA A 48 2.10 -2.57 -10.37
C ALA A 48 0.98 -1.55 -10.13
N VAL A 49 0.73 -1.26 -8.86
CA VAL A 49 -0.16 -0.20 -8.40
C VAL A 49 0.61 0.65 -7.42
N ALA A 50 0.55 1.96 -7.57
CA ALA A 50 1.15 2.90 -6.65
C ALA A 50 0.12 3.93 -6.20
N GLY A 51 0.32 4.47 -5.01
CA GLY A 51 -0.54 5.50 -4.43
C GLY A 51 0.27 6.62 -3.81
N LEU A 52 -0.34 7.79 -3.69
CA LEU A 52 0.12 8.87 -2.83
C LEU A 52 -0.91 9.03 -1.72
N ALA A 53 -0.55 8.63 -0.50
CA ALA A 53 -1.42 8.75 0.66
C ALA A 53 -1.24 10.11 1.33
N THR A 54 -2.34 10.83 1.56
CA THR A 54 -2.41 12.08 2.29
C THR A 54 -3.36 11.98 3.47
N LEU A 55 -3.18 12.83 4.48
CA LEU A 55 -4.25 13.13 5.42
C LEU A 55 -5.37 13.86 4.66
N THR A 56 -6.59 13.85 5.22
CA THR A 56 -7.75 14.52 4.58
C THR A 56 -7.69 16.05 4.60
N ASP A 57 -6.59 16.63 5.08
CA ASP A 57 -6.27 18.04 4.81
C ASP A 57 -5.85 18.26 3.34
N GLY A 58 -5.65 17.19 2.58
CA GLY A 58 -5.34 17.20 1.15
C GLY A 58 -3.90 17.61 0.82
N VAL A 59 -3.06 17.87 1.82
CA VAL A 59 -1.71 18.43 1.63
C VAL A 59 -0.63 17.67 2.38
N THR A 60 -0.96 17.00 3.49
CA THR A 60 0.01 16.29 4.32
C THR A 60 0.20 14.88 3.80
N LEU A 61 1.30 14.64 3.09
CA LEU A 61 1.69 13.29 2.64
C LEU A 61 2.02 12.41 3.84
N VAL A 62 1.42 11.22 3.87
CA VAL A 62 1.63 10.19 4.89
C VAL A 62 2.66 9.18 4.43
N ASN A 63 2.47 8.60 3.24
CA ASN A 63 3.36 7.64 2.61
C ASN A 63 3.07 7.49 1.12
N CYS A 64 3.87 6.66 0.45
CA CYS A 64 3.64 6.22 -0.93
C CYS A 64 3.69 4.68 -0.97
N PRO A 65 2.54 3.97 -1.02
CA PRO A 65 2.52 2.54 -1.24
C PRO A 65 2.84 2.22 -2.70
N VAL A 66 3.65 1.19 -2.91
CA VAL A 66 3.97 0.64 -4.23
C VAL A 66 3.88 -0.88 -4.15
N HIS A 67 2.79 -1.42 -4.68
CA HIS A 67 2.51 -2.85 -4.69
C HIS A 67 2.80 -3.41 -6.08
N GLN A 68 3.61 -4.47 -6.12
CA GLN A 68 3.97 -5.16 -7.35
C GLN A 68 3.64 -6.63 -7.25
N LEU A 69 3.01 -7.19 -8.29
CA LEU A 69 2.61 -8.58 -8.35
C LEU A 69 3.23 -9.27 -9.57
N LYS A 70 3.69 -10.50 -9.36
CA LYS A 70 4.23 -11.38 -10.39
C LYS A 70 3.45 -12.69 -10.39
N PRO A 71 2.63 -12.96 -11.42
CA PRO A 71 1.97 -14.25 -11.55
C PRO A 71 2.98 -15.41 -11.58
N THR A 72 2.60 -16.52 -10.97
CA THR A 72 3.33 -17.79 -10.98
C THR A 72 2.36 -18.91 -11.36
N GLU A 73 2.87 -20.13 -11.60
CA GLU A 73 2.01 -21.29 -11.89
C GLU A 73 1.06 -21.64 -10.73
N GLN A 74 1.40 -21.26 -9.50
CA GLN A 74 0.66 -21.61 -8.27
C GLN A 74 -0.02 -20.40 -7.61
N GLY A 75 -0.05 -19.23 -8.27
CA GLY A 75 -0.61 -18.01 -7.72
C GLY A 75 0.19 -16.78 -8.14
N PHE A 76 0.76 -16.06 -7.18
CA PHE A 76 1.61 -14.89 -7.45
C PHE A 76 2.61 -14.64 -6.32
N GLU A 77 3.69 -13.95 -6.65
CA GLU A 77 4.58 -13.29 -5.69
C GLU A 77 4.15 -11.82 -5.56
N ALA A 78 4.24 -11.27 -4.34
CA ALA A 78 3.93 -9.87 -4.08
C ALA A 78 5.10 -9.16 -3.41
N VAL A 79 5.41 -7.95 -3.89
CA VAL A 79 6.26 -6.97 -3.22
C VAL A 79 5.36 -5.83 -2.80
N LEU A 80 5.24 -5.63 -1.49
CA LEU A 80 4.32 -4.67 -0.87
C LEU A 80 5.13 -3.56 -0.20
N ALA A 81 5.77 -2.72 -1.00
CA ALA A 81 6.65 -1.67 -0.50
C ALA A 81 5.84 -0.43 -0.09
N VAL A 82 6.28 0.24 0.99
CA VAL A 82 5.71 1.52 1.42
C VAL A 82 6.86 2.47 1.71
N TYR A 83 6.86 3.63 1.05
CA TYR A 83 7.88 4.66 1.22
C TYR A 83 7.36 5.73 2.17
N TRP A 84 8.17 6.03 3.18
CA TRP A 84 7.81 6.93 4.28
C TRP A 84 8.63 8.23 4.22
N PRO A 85 8.10 9.34 4.78
CA PRO A 85 8.91 10.49 5.15
C PRO A 85 10.15 10.10 5.98
N GLU A 86 11.26 10.83 5.81
CA GLU A 86 12.57 10.51 6.40
C GLU A 86 12.58 10.35 7.93
N HIS A 87 11.61 10.97 8.62
CA HIS A 87 11.52 10.96 10.08
C HIS A 87 10.24 10.28 10.60
N THR A 88 9.62 9.42 9.78
CA THR A 88 8.53 8.58 10.27
C THR A 88 9.06 7.66 11.38
N PRO A 89 8.40 7.60 12.56
CA PRO A 89 8.80 6.72 13.65
C PRO A 89 8.85 5.25 13.22
N ASP A 90 9.87 4.53 13.68
CA ASP A 90 10.07 3.11 13.37
C ASP A 90 8.84 2.27 13.75
N GLU A 91 8.15 2.60 14.85
CA GLU A 91 6.94 1.88 15.27
C GLU A 91 5.80 1.97 14.24
N ILE A 92 5.71 3.07 13.48
CA ILE A 92 4.75 3.19 12.37
C ILE A 92 5.19 2.30 11.20
N VAL A 93 6.48 2.35 10.85
CA VAL A 93 7.02 1.60 9.71
C VAL A 93 6.88 0.09 9.95
N ASP A 94 7.29 -0.38 11.12
CA ASP A 94 7.22 -1.78 11.53
C ASP A 94 5.76 -2.22 11.72
N GLY A 95 4.96 -1.39 12.38
CA GLY A 95 3.56 -1.67 12.64
C GLY A 95 2.72 -1.76 11.36
N HIS A 96 2.97 -0.88 10.39
CA HIS A 96 2.29 -0.97 9.09
C HIS A 96 2.80 -2.15 8.24
N SER A 97 4.06 -2.53 8.36
CA SER A 97 4.55 -3.76 7.70
C SER A 97 3.78 -5.00 8.18
N LEU A 98 3.48 -5.08 9.49
CA LEU A 98 2.65 -6.12 10.06
C LEU A 98 1.18 -6.01 9.64
N HIS A 99 0.61 -4.80 9.63
CA HIS A 99 -0.74 -4.57 9.11
C HIS A 99 -0.88 -5.15 7.70
N LEU A 100 0.02 -4.75 6.79
CA LEU A 100 -0.07 -5.07 5.38
C LEU A 100 0.06 -6.58 5.15
N ALA A 101 0.95 -7.24 5.90
CA ALA A 101 1.06 -8.69 5.89
C ALA A 101 -0.26 -9.38 6.29
N MET A 102 -0.93 -8.90 7.35
CA MET A 102 -2.21 -9.45 7.78
C MET A 102 -3.34 -9.20 6.78
N GLU A 103 -3.42 -7.97 6.23
CA GLU A 103 -4.45 -7.60 5.26
C GLU A 103 -4.38 -8.49 4.01
N PHE A 104 -3.19 -8.64 3.44
CA PHE A 104 -2.99 -9.49 2.26
C PHE A 104 -3.22 -10.96 2.56
N TYR A 105 -2.74 -11.46 3.70
CA TYR A 105 -2.91 -12.87 4.07
C TYR A 105 -4.39 -13.23 4.27
N GLU A 106 -5.13 -12.45 5.06
CA GLU A 106 -6.54 -12.71 5.31
C GLU A 106 -7.40 -12.47 4.07
N GLY A 107 -7.06 -11.46 3.26
CA GLY A 107 -7.70 -11.24 1.96
C GLY A 107 -7.55 -12.45 1.03
N LEU A 108 -6.34 -13.02 0.94
CA LEU A 108 -6.08 -14.21 0.14
C LEU A 108 -6.83 -15.44 0.65
N ARG A 109 -6.85 -15.66 1.96
CA ARG A 109 -7.60 -16.76 2.59
C ARG A 109 -9.10 -16.65 2.31
N TYR A 110 -9.65 -15.44 2.38
CA TYR A 110 -11.05 -15.19 2.07
C TYR A 110 -11.38 -15.55 0.62
N MET A 111 -10.51 -15.15 -0.32
CA MET A 111 -10.67 -15.47 -1.74
C MET A 111 -10.57 -16.97 -2.02
N GLU A 112 -9.62 -17.67 -1.37
CA GLU A 112 -9.51 -19.13 -1.49
C GLU A 112 -10.78 -19.84 -1.02
N ASN A 113 -11.36 -19.42 0.10
CA ASN A 113 -12.58 -20.02 0.65
C ASN A 113 -13.83 -19.76 -0.20
N LYS A 114 -13.88 -18.67 -0.98
CA LYS A 114 -14.96 -18.41 -1.93
C LYS A 114 -14.90 -19.26 -3.20
N ASN A 115 -13.72 -19.80 -3.51
CA ASN A 115 -13.50 -20.61 -4.70
C ASN A 115 -13.64 -22.13 -4.42
N LYS A 116 -14.11 -22.50 -3.22
CA LYS A 116 -14.48 -23.86 -2.81
C LYS A 116 -15.99 -23.99 -2.80
#